data_AF-A0A1V3WS13-F1
#
_entry.id   AF-A0A1V3WS13-F1
#
_cell.length_a   1.000
_cell.length_b   1.000
_cell.length_c   1.000
_cell.angle_alpha   90.00
_cell.angle_beta   90.00
_cell.angle_gamma   90.00
#
_symmetry.space_group_name_H-M   'P 1'
#
loop_
_entity.id
_entity.type
_entity.pdbx_description
1 polymer ?
#
loop_
_entity_poly.entity_id
_entity_poly.type
_entity_poly.pdbx_seq_one_letter_code
_entity_poly.pdbx_strand_id
1 'polypeptide(L)'
;MDQLWANRAATSEAAVTQRHLRRLWAMPGTQLGVVAWPATRKDRLFGTWHYWWQAHLLDCLLDAQLRDPQPQRHTSINRQVRSHRLRNNFSWTNSYYDDMAWLALALERAARIAGVQRRRALPKLAAQFVKAWAPEVGGGIPWRKQDLFFNAPPTARPGYFWPAMTTGSSGPSRWPTGSTAR
;
A
#
# COMPACT_ATOMS: atom_id res chain seq x y z
N MET A 1 -13.99 -3.84 27.36
CA MET A 1 -12.71 -3.16 27.07
C MET A 1 -12.68 -2.52 25.67
N ASP A 2 -13.54 -2.92 24.74
CA ASP A 2 -13.48 -2.47 23.33
C ASP A 2 -13.81 -0.99 23.09
N GLN A 3 -14.70 -0.40 23.90
CA GLN A 3 -15.15 0.98 23.68
C GLN A 3 -14.05 2.02 23.97
N LEU A 4 -13.18 1.76 24.96
CA LEU A 4 -12.05 2.63 25.25
C LEU A 4 -11.06 2.68 24.07
N TRP A 5 -10.73 1.53 23.50
CA TRP A 5 -9.80 1.44 22.37
C TRP A 5 -10.40 2.01 21.09
N ALA A 6 -11.69 1.77 20.84
CA ALA A 6 -12.41 2.39 19.72
C ALA A 6 -12.42 3.93 19.83
N ASN A 7 -12.66 4.48 21.02
CA ASN A 7 -12.65 5.93 21.27
C ASN A 7 -11.25 6.53 21.11
N ARG A 8 -10.20 5.83 21.55
CA ARG A 8 -8.81 6.24 21.33
C ARG A 8 -8.47 6.27 19.84
N ALA A 9 -8.83 5.21 19.10
CA ALA A 9 -8.63 5.14 17.65
C ALA A 9 -9.37 6.26 16.91
N ALA A 10 -10.62 6.55 17.29
CA ALA A 10 -11.39 7.65 16.71
C ALA A 10 -10.77 9.03 16.99
N THR A 11 -10.27 9.24 18.21
CA THR A 11 -9.56 10.49 18.58
C THR A 11 -8.26 10.64 17.79
N SER A 12 -7.48 9.58 17.64
CA SER A 12 -6.26 9.58 16.83
C SER A 12 -6.54 9.87 15.35
N GLU A 13 -7.57 9.25 14.79
CA GLU A 13 -8.04 9.53 13.43
C GLU A 13 -8.44 11.00 13.27
N ALA A 14 -9.25 11.55 14.18
CA ALA A 14 -9.66 12.95 14.14
C ALA A 14 -8.46 13.91 14.19
N ALA A 15 -7.47 13.63 15.04
CA ALA A 15 -6.25 14.43 15.13
C ALA A 15 -5.43 14.39 13.83
N VAL A 16 -5.25 13.20 13.24
CA VAL A 16 -4.51 13.04 11.98
C VAL A 16 -5.25 13.71 10.82
N THR A 17 -6.56 13.48 10.73
CA THR A 17 -7.39 14.02 9.64
C THR A 17 -7.41 15.55 9.66
N GLN A 18 -7.55 16.17 10.84
CA GLN A 18 -7.57 17.62 10.99
C GLN A 18 -6.21 18.27 10.71
N ARG A 19 -5.13 17.70 11.25
CA ARG A 19 -3.80 18.33 11.23
C ARG A 19 -3.04 18.04 9.95
N HIS A 20 -3.15 16.83 9.42
CA HIS A 20 -2.26 16.34 8.37
C HIS A 20 -2.92 16.22 6.99
N LEU A 21 -4.24 16.09 6.86
CA LEU A 21 -4.85 15.94 5.52
C LEU A 21 -5.00 17.29 4.82
N ARG A 22 -4.43 17.40 3.61
CA ARG A 22 -4.49 18.60 2.77
C ARG A 22 -4.75 18.23 1.31
N ARG A 23 -5.37 19.14 0.56
CA ARG A 23 -5.56 18.97 -0.89
C ARG A 23 -4.22 19.06 -1.60
N LEU A 24 -4.00 18.20 -2.58
CA LEU A 24 -2.83 18.27 -3.45
C LEU A 24 -2.97 19.50 -4.35
N TRP A 25 -2.10 20.49 -4.15
CA TRP A 25 -2.04 21.71 -4.98
C TRP A 25 -3.40 22.41 -5.14
N ALA A 26 -4.18 22.49 -4.06
CA ALA A 26 -5.55 23.02 -4.02
C ALA A 26 -6.58 22.32 -4.95
N MET A 27 -6.21 21.21 -5.60
CA MET A 27 -7.06 20.51 -6.56
C MET A 27 -8.26 19.87 -5.87
N PRO A 28 -9.50 20.10 -6.35
CA PRO A 28 -10.69 19.47 -5.78
C PRO A 28 -10.66 17.95 -5.96
N GLY A 29 -11.24 17.22 -5.01
CA GLY A 29 -11.27 15.76 -5.06
C GLY A 29 -9.90 15.10 -4.82
N THR A 30 -8.94 15.83 -4.27
CA THR A 30 -7.63 15.30 -3.85
C THR A 30 -7.39 15.47 -2.36
N GLN A 31 -6.53 14.62 -1.82
CA GLN A 31 -6.12 14.62 -0.43
C GLN A 31 -4.82 13.82 -0.27
N LEU A 32 -3.87 14.36 0.48
CA LEU A 32 -2.65 13.71 0.92
C LEU A 32 -2.29 14.15 2.35
N GLY A 33 -1.48 13.36 3.04
CA GLY A 33 -0.96 13.69 4.37
C GLY A 33 0.31 14.55 4.30
N VAL A 34 0.34 15.66 5.03
CA VAL A 34 1.57 16.42 5.31
C VAL A 34 2.30 15.80 6.50
N VAL A 35 3.62 15.90 6.51
CA VAL A 35 4.49 15.24 7.51
C VAL A 35 4.51 15.98 8.85
N ALA A 36 4.51 17.30 8.82
CA ALA A 36 4.72 18.13 10.01
C ALA A 36 3.44 18.86 10.45
N TRP A 37 3.36 19.13 11.77
CA TRP A 37 2.37 20.02 12.36
C TRP A 37 3.06 20.99 13.33
N PRO A 38 2.91 22.32 13.18
CA PRO A 38 2.22 23.01 12.08
C PRO A 38 2.97 22.86 10.76
N ALA A 39 2.25 22.60 9.67
CA ALA A 39 2.84 22.36 8.36
C ALA A 39 3.42 23.64 7.74
N THR A 40 4.67 23.58 7.28
CA THR A 40 5.31 24.68 6.54
C THR A 40 4.74 24.84 5.13
N ARG A 41 5.09 25.91 4.41
CA ARG A 41 4.68 26.07 2.99
C ARG A 41 5.20 24.92 2.12
N LYS A 42 6.44 24.47 2.34
CA LYS A 42 7.06 23.37 1.59
C LYS A 42 6.30 22.06 1.79
N ASP A 43 5.84 21.78 3.01
CA ASP A 43 5.05 20.58 3.32
C ASP A 43 3.69 20.61 2.63
N ARG A 44 3.00 21.75 2.68
CA ARG A 44 1.67 21.94 2.06
C ARG A 44 1.71 21.84 0.54
N LEU A 45 2.83 22.20 -0.07
CA LEU A 45 3.08 22.05 -1.50
C LEU A 45 3.61 20.65 -1.87
N PHE A 46 3.78 19.76 -0.89
CA PHE A 46 4.35 18.42 -1.05
C PHE A 46 5.72 18.47 -1.73
N GLY A 47 6.59 19.39 -1.31
CA GLY A 47 7.93 19.55 -1.87
C GLY A 47 8.82 18.31 -1.70
N THR A 48 8.60 17.55 -0.63
CA THR A 48 9.17 16.20 -0.45
C THR A 48 8.08 15.15 -0.64
N TRP A 49 8.38 14.05 -1.33
CA TRP A 49 7.42 12.98 -1.59
C TRP A 49 7.73 11.74 -0.77
N HIS A 50 6.91 11.47 0.24
CA HIS A 50 7.01 10.29 1.10
C HIS A 50 6.01 9.22 0.65
N TYR A 51 6.40 8.47 -0.39
CA TYR A 51 5.54 7.49 -1.06
C TYR A 51 4.95 6.48 -0.06
N TRP A 52 5.78 5.79 0.72
CA TRP A 52 5.30 4.76 1.64
C TRP A 52 4.49 5.29 2.82
N TRP A 53 4.73 6.53 3.27
CA TRP A 53 3.91 7.15 4.33
C TRP A 53 2.47 7.37 3.87
N GLN A 54 2.28 7.72 2.60
CA GLN A 54 0.93 7.85 2.04
C GLN A 54 0.23 6.50 1.89
N ALA A 55 0.98 5.41 1.68
CA ALA A 55 0.43 4.05 1.69
C ALA A 55 -0.04 3.65 3.09
N HIS A 56 0.76 3.90 4.14
CA HIS A 56 0.32 3.65 5.51
C HIS A 56 -0.81 4.55 5.97
N LEU A 57 -0.84 5.82 5.54
CA LEU A 57 -1.98 6.69 5.79
C LEU A 57 -3.26 6.12 5.18
N LEU A 58 -3.17 5.54 3.97
CA LEU A 58 -4.28 4.84 3.35
C LEU A 58 -4.72 3.63 4.20
N ASP A 59 -3.79 2.83 4.73
CA ASP A 59 -4.11 1.75 5.66
C ASP A 59 -4.84 2.24 6.91
N CYS A 60 -4.40 3.33 7.54
CA CYS A 60 -5.08 3.89 8.72
C CYS A 60 -6.51 4.36 8.39
N LEU A 61 -6.72 4.94 7.20
CA LEU A 61 -8.06 5.33 6.74
C LEU A 61 -8.96 4.09 6.51
N LEU A 62 -8.37 2.98 6.03
CA LEU A 62 -9.08 1.72 5.85
C LEU A 62 -9.42 1.06 7.19
N ASP A 63 -8.51 1.11 8.18
CA ASP A 63 -8.78 0.62 9.54
C ASP A 63 -9.94 1.39 10.19
N ALA A 64 -9.98 2.71 9.98
CA ALA A 64 -11.10 3.52 10.45
C ALA A 64 -12.42 3.16 9.74
N GLN A 65 -12.39 2.94 8.43
CA GLN A 65 -13.55 2.51 7.65
C GLN A 65 -14.04 1.10 8.04
N LEU A 66 -13.12 0.19 8.36
CA LEU A 66 -13.45 -1.16 8.80
C LEU A 66 -14.10 -1.15 10.19
N ARG A 67 -13.59 -0.31 11.10
CA ARG A 67 -14.10 -0.17 12.47
C ARG A 67 -15.51 0.43 12.50
N ASP A 68 -15.76 1.45 11.68
CA ASP A 68 -17.04 2.16 11.62
C ASP A 68 -17.25 2.68 10.18
N PRO A 69 -18.00 1.96 9.33
CA PRO A 69 -18.17 2.34 7.94
C PRO A 69 -18.92 3.67 7.77
N GLN A 70 -18.28 4.66 7.15
CA GLN A 70 -18.87 5.99 6.93
C GLN A 70 -18.68 6.45 5.47
N PRO A 71 -19.70 7.04 4.81
CA PRO A 71 -19.57 7.53 3.42
C PRO A 71 -18.44 8.56 3.22
N GLN A 72 -18.17 9.36 4.24
CA GLN A 72 -17.12 10.38 4.25
C GLN A 72 -15.72 9.74 4.27
N ARG A 73 -15.54 8.65 5.05
CA ARG A 73 -14.30 7.86 5.09
C ARG A 73 -14.05 7.16 3.75
N HIS A 74 -15.08 6.56 3.15
CA HIS A 74 -14.99 6.00 1.80
C HIS A 74 -14.55 7.06 0.76
N THR A 75 -15.13 8.26 0.83
CA THR A 75 -14.73 9.38 -0.03
C THR A 75 -13.27 9.79 0.19
N SER A 76 -12.83 9.85 1.45
CA SER A 76 -11.45 10.14 1.83
C SER A 76 -10.47 9.11 1.26
N ILE A 77 -10.76 7.82 1.39
CA ILE A 77 -9.98 6.70 0.83
C ILE A 77 -9.85 6.85 -0.69
N ASN A 78 -10.94 7.11 -1.40
CA ASN A 78 -10.92 7.29 -2.85
C ASN A 78 -10.05 8.50 -3.28
N ARG A 79 -10.15 9.61 -2.54
CA ARG A 79 -9.31 10.81 -2.74
C ARG A 79 -7.84 10.52 -2.49
N GLN A 80 -7.51 9.79 -1.42
CA GLN A 80 -6.14 9.41 -1.07
C GLN A 80 -5.51 8.56 -2.19
N VAL A 81 -6.20 7.51 -2.64
CA VAL A 81 -5.75 6.63 -3.74
C VAL A 81 -5.54 7.43 -5.03
N ARG A 82 -6.47 8.32 -5.38
CA ARG A 82 -6.36 9.17 -6.58
C ARG A 82 -5.15 10.10 -6.48
N SER A 83 -4.96 10.73 -5.34
CA SER A 83 -3.92 11.75 -5.13
C SER A 83 -2.53 11.14 -5.09
N HIS A 84 -2.39 9.92 -4.55
CA HIS A 84 -1.14 9.16 -4.57
C HIS A 84 -0.63 8.99 -6.00
N ARG A 85 -1.51 8.52 -6.90
CA ARG A 85 -1.19 8.38 -8.32
C ARG A 85 -0.86 9.71 -8.97
N LEU A 86 -1.66 10.75 -8.70
CA LEU A 86 -1.48 12.07 -9.29
C LEU A 86 -0.14 12.69 -8.91
N ARG A 87 0.21 12.66 -7.62
CA ARG A 87 1.47 13.21 -7.11
C ARG A 87 2.68 12.42 -7.57
N ASN A 88 2.51 11.12 -7.87
CA ASN A 88 3.53 10.25 -8.46
C ASN A 88 3.51 10.29 -10.00
N ASN A 89 3.24 11.45 -10.61
CA ASN A 89 3.21 11.66 -12.07
C ASN A 89 2.34 10.66 -12.83
N PHE A 90 1.13 10.41 -12.32
CA PHE A 90 0.17 9.43 -12.84
C PHE A 90 0.64 7.96 -12.85
N SER A 91 1.77 7.68 -12.21
CA SER A 91 2.36 6.35 -12.10
C SER A 91 2.06 5.70 -10.75
N TRP A 92 2.05 4.37 -10.74
CA TRP A 92 1.97 3.53 -9.53
C TRP A 92 3.32 2.95 -9.14
N THR A 93 4.34 3.06 -9.99
CA THR A 93 5.63 2.44 -9.74
C THR A 93 6.60 3.43 -9.09
N ASN A 94 7.50 2.91 -8.27
CA ASN A 94 8.64 3.64 -7.70
C ASN A 94 9.95 2.89 -8.02
N SER A 95 11.08 3.48 -7.62
CA SER A 95 12.41 2.86 -7.68
C SER A 95 12.66 1.87 -6.54
N TYR A 96 11.87 1.97 -5.46
CA TYR A 96 11.96 1.15 -4.26
C TYR A 96 10.87 0.07 -4.27
N TYR A 97 11.26 -1.20 -4.11
CA TYR A 97 10.32 -2.33 -4.20
C TYR A 97 9.49 -2.50 -2.93
N ASP A 98 10.06 -2.21 -1.77
CA ASP A 98 9.36 -2.14 -0.48
C ASP A 98 8.25 -1.07 -0.48
N ASP A 99 8.54 0.14 -0.95
CA ASP A 99 7.55 1.20 -1.14
C ASP A 99 6.37 0.72 -2.00
N MET A 100 6.69 0.08 -3.14
CA MET A 100 5.68 -0.47 -4.04
C MET A 100 4.86 -1.58 -3.36
N ALA A 101 5.47 -2.39 -2.48
CA ALA A 101 4.79 -3.47 -1.77
C ALA A 101 3.80 -2.92 -0.75
N TRP A 102 4.18 -1.89 0.01
CA TRP A 102 3.27 -1.20 0.93
C TRP A 102 2.05 -0.63 0.22
N LEU A 103 2.25 0.01 -0.94
CA LEU A 103 1.11 0.49 -1.72
C LEU A 103 0.27 -0.65 -2.27
N ALA A 104 0.88 -1.74 -2.76
CA ALA A 104 0.14 -2.88 -3.30
C ALA A 104 -0.80 -3.49 -2.24
N LEU A 105 -0.30 -3.67 -1.02
CA LEU A 105 -1.09 -4.15 0.12
C LEU A 105 -2.24 -3.19 0.44
N ALA A 106 -1.96 -1.90 0.58
CA ALA A 106 -2.98 -0.91 0.90
C ALA A 106 -4.05 -0.80 -0.20
N LEU A 107 -3.69 -0.95 -1.49
CA LEU A 107 -4.63 -0.95 -2.61
C LEU A 107 -5.49 -2.21 -2.67
N GLU A 108 -4.93 -3.38 -2.34
CA GLU A 108 -5.70 -4.62 -2.25
C GLU A 108 -6.70 -4.54 -1.08
N ARG A 109 -6.27 -4.03 0.08
CA ARG A 109 -7.17 -3.75 1.21
C ARG A 109 -8.25 -2.75 0.85
N ALA A 110 -7.91 -1.68 0.11
CA ALA A 110 -8.89 -0.69 -0.35
C ALA A 110 -9.95 -1.29 -1.28
N ALA A 111 -9.54 -2.21 -2.16
CA ALA A 111 -10.46 -2.95 -3.03
C ALA A 111 -11.43 -3.82 -2.22
N ARG A 112 -10.94 -4.48 -1.18
CA ARG A 112 -11.70 -5.43 -0.36
C ARG A 112 -12.59 -4.79 0.70
N ILE A 113 -12.10 -3.78 1.40
CA ILE A 113 -12.82 -3.14 2.53
C ILE A 113 -13.76 -2.04 2.03
N ALA A 114 -13.31 -1.23 1.07
CA ALA A 114 -14.01 -0.03 0.65
C ALA A 114 -14.52 -0.11 -0.81
N GLY A 115 -14.28 -1.20 -1.54
CA GLY A 115 -14.65 -1.28 -2.96
C GLY A 115 -13.87 -0.32 -3.87
N VAL A 116 -12.83 0.35 -3.34
CA VAL A 116 -12.04 1.35 -4.09
C VAL A 116 -11.00 0.63 -4.92
N GLN A 117 -11.40 0.21 -6.12
CA GLN A 117 -10.55 -0.55 -7.02
C GLN A 117 -9.87 0.30 -8.08
N ARG A 118 -8.61 -0.04 -8.38
CA ARG A 118 -7.86 0.47 -9.53
C ARG A 118 -7.41 -0.72 -10.36
N ARG A 119 -8.24 -1.14 -11.33
CA ARG A 119 -8.06 -2.38 -12.13
C ARG A 119 -6.64 -2.58 -12.69
N ARG A 120 -5.94 -1.49 -13.02
CA ARG A 120 -4.58 -1.52 -13.59
C ARG A 120 -3.46 -1.37 -12.56
N ALA A 121 -3.74 -1.08 -11.30
CA ALA A 121 -2.70 -0.78 -10.30
C ALA A 121 -2.03 -2.05 -9.77
N LEU A 122 -2.80 -2.99 -9.22
CA LEU A 122 -2.26 -4.23 -8.66
C LEU A 122 -1.51 -5.07 -9.71
N PRO A 123 -2.04 -5.29 -10.94
CA PRO A 123 -1.27 -6.01 -11.96
C PRO A 123 0.05 -5.34 -12.33
N LYS A 124 0.08 -3.99 -12.38
CA LYS A 124 1.31 -3.25 -12.67
C LYS A 124 2.35 -3.39 -11.56
N LEU A 125 1.91 -3.33 -10.30
CA LEU A 125 2.79 -3.53 -9.15
C LEU A 125 3.29 -4.97 -9.07
N ALA A 126 2.40 -5.96 -9.24
CA ALA A 126 2.75 -7.37 -9.28
C ALA A 126 3.79 -7.69 -10.37
N ALA A 127 3.63 -7.12 -11.57
CA ALA A 127 4.60 -7.28 -12.65
C ALA A 127 6.01 -6.75 -12.27
N GLN A 128 6.12 -5.72 -11.43
CA GLN A 128 7.42 -5.26 -10.93
C GLN A 128 8.06 -6.29 -10.00
N PHE A 129 7.29 -6.92 -9.11
CA PHE A 129 7.80 -7.94 -8.20
C PHE A 129 8.22 -9.22 -8.93
N VAL A 130 7.43 -9.67 -9.89
CA VAL A 130 7.76 -10.85 -10.72
C VAL A 130 9.03 -10.60 -11.52
N LYS A 131 9.19 -9.41 -12.12
CA LYS A 131 10.41 -9.05 -12.86
C LYS A 131 11.65 -8.94 -11.96
N ALA A 132 11.48 -8.54 -10.71
CA ALA A 132 12.57 -8.33 -9.77
C ALA A 132 13.00 -9.60 -9.03
N TRP A 133 12.22 -10.67 -9.15
CA TRP A 133 12.55 -11.96 -8.58
C TRP A 133 13.83 -12.50 -9.23
N ALA A 134 14.88 -12.67 -8.42
CA ALA A 134 16.17 -13.17 -8.88
C ALA A 134 16.39 -14.61 -8.35
N PRO A 135 15.93 -15.64 -9.08
CA PRO A 135 16.12 -17.03 -8.66
C PRO A 135 17.60 -17.44 -8.67
N GLU A 136 18.42 -16.84 -9.54
CA GLU A 136 19.86 -17.13 -9.65
C GLU A 136 20.71 -16.82 -8.40
N VAL A 137 20.21 -16.02 -7.45
CA VAL A 137 20.94 -15.63 -6.22
C VAL A 137 20.31 -16.21 -4.94
N GLY A 138 19.53 -17.27 -5.05
CA GLY A 138 18.88 -17.94 -3.91
C GLY A 138 17.46 -17.46 -3.62
N GLY A 139 16.88 -16.61 -4.49
CA GLY A 139 15.54 -16.07 -4.35
C GLY A 139 15.48 -14.80 -3.50
N GLY A 140 14.65 -13.84 -3.93
CA GLY A 140 14.46 -12.55 -3.25
C GLY A 140 14.14 -11.42 -4.22
N ILE A 141 13.58 -10.34 -3.68
CA ILE A 141 13.36 -9.09 -4.39
C ILE A 141 14.34 -8.06 -3.81
N PRO A 142 15.21 -7.44 -4.63
CA PRO A 142 16.12 -6.40 -4.18
C PRO A 142 15.38 -5.22 -3.54
N TRP A 143 16.06 -4.45 -2.68
CA TRP A 143 15.45 -3.30 -2.02
C TRP A 143 15.10 -2.16 -3.02
N ARG A 144 16.02 -1.85 -3.93
CA ARG A 144 15.86 -0.81 -4.95
C ARG A 144 16.21 -1.35 -6.33
N LYS A 145 15.59 -0.81 -7.37
CA LYS A 145 16.04 -0.99 -8.75
C LYS A 145 17.51 -0.56 -8.84
N GLN A 146 18.38 -1.49 -9.28
CA GLN A 146 19.83 -1.34 -9.47
C GLN A 146 20.72 -1.54 -8.23
N ASP A 147 20.19 -1.90 -7.05
CA ASP A 147 21.00 -2.21 -5.85
C ASP A 147 21.00 -3.71 -5.52
N LEU A 148 22.13 -4.24 -5.04
CA LEU A 148 22.35 -5.65 -4.64
C LEU A 148 22.00 -5.93 -3.16
N PHE A 149 21.31 -5.02 -2.47
CA PHE A 149 20.97 -5.17 -1.06
C PHE A 149 19.57 -5.80 -0.88
N PHE A 150 19.51 -6.90 -0.13
CA PHE A 150 18.29 -7.62 0.19
C PHE A 150 17.85 -7.31 1.62
N ASN A 151 16.60 -6.87 1.81
CA ASN A 151 16.03 -6.56 3.12
C ASN A 151 14.96 -7.60 3.53
N ALA A 152 14.79 -7.80 4.83
CA ALA A 152 13.77 -8.68 5.45
C ALA A 152 12.31 -8.39 5.02
N PRO A 153 11.83 -7.13 4.90
CA PRO A 153 10.45 -6.85 4.50
C PRO A 153 10.03 -7.43 3.12
N PRO A 154 10.83 -7.33 2.03
CA PRO A 154 10.52 -8.00 0.77
C PRO A 154 10.83 -9.51 0.73
N THR A 155 11.56 -10.06 1.72
CA THR A 155 11.91 -11.49 1.80
C THR A 155 10.95 -12.33 2.63
N ALA A 156 9.83 -11.74 3.10
CA ALA A 156 8.71 -12.53 3.59
C ALA A 156 8.08 -13.32 2.43
N ARG A 157 8.61 -14.54 2.21
CA ARG A 157 8.15 -15.62 1.34
C ARG A 157 6.80 -15.35 0.62
N PRO A 158 6.79 -15.16 -0.71
CA PRO A 158 5.56 -15.06 -1.51
C PRO A 158 4.62 -16.28 -1.38
N GLY A 159 5.11 -17.41 -0.85
CA GLY A 159 4.39 -18.68 -0.78
C GLY A 159 3.22 -18.75 0.22
N TYR A 160 3.08 -17.83 1.18
CA TYR A 160 1.97 -17.89 2.15
C TYR A 160 0.77 -16.99 1.77
N PHE A 161 0.99 -15.88 1.05
CA PHE A 161 -0.07 -14.87 0.87
C PHE A 161 -0.99 -15.13 -0.35
N TRP A 162 -0.62 -16.04 -1.27
CA TRP A 162 -1.27 -16.17 -2.58
C TRP A 162 -2.27 -17.33 -2.84
N PRO A 163 -2.70 -18.23 -1.91
CA PRO A 163 -3.58 -19.32 -2.35
C PRO A 163 -5.00 -18.90 -2.77
N ALA A 164 -5.47 -17.69 -2.46
CA ALA A 164 -6.91 -17.37 -2.58
C ALA A 164 -7.38 -16.78 -3.94
N MET A 165 -6.51 -16.63 -4.95
CA MET A 165 -6.93 -16.12 -6.27
C MET A 165 -7.06 -17.19 -7.38
N THR A 166 -6.99 -18.49 -7.05
CA THR A 166 -7.14 -19.56 -8.05
C THR A 166 -8.04 -20.71 -7.57
N THR A 167 -9.23 -20.41 -7.07
CA THR A 167 -10.33 -21.39 -7.08
C THR A 167 -11.11 -21.25 -8.38
N GLY A 168 -10.64 -21.93 -9.42
CA GLY A 168 -11.30 -21.92 -10.72
C GLY A 168 -10.54 -22.61 -11.85
N SER A 169 -9.95 -23.79 -11.62
CA SER A 169 -9.88 -24.85 -12.64
C SER A 169 -9.15 -26.08 -12.08
N SER A 170 -9.76 -27.23 -12.33
CA SER A 170 -9.33 -28.58 -12.06
C SER A 170 -8.04 -28.97 -12.83
N GLY A 171 -7.03 -29.51 -12.13
CA GLY A 171 -5.88 -30.21 -12.74
C GLY A 171 -4.73 -30.44 -11.75
N PRO A 172 -4.08 -31.63 -11.72
CA PRO A 172 -3.30 -32.06 -10.56
C PRO A 172 -1.91 -31.43 -10.48
N SER A 173 -1.54 -31.13 -9.23
CA SER A 173 -0.26 -30.64 -8.72
C SER A 173 0.94 -31.50 -9.15
N ARG A 174 1.99 -30.85 -9.68
CA ARG A 174 3.37 -31.36 -9.67
C ARG A 174 4.32 -30.27 -9.15
N TRP A 175 4.59 -30.31 -7.85
CA TRP A 175 5.82 -29.76 -7.28
C TRP A 175 6.81 -30.91 -7.14
N PRO A 176 8.06 -30.81 -7.64
CA PRO A 176 9.05 -31.86 -7.45
C PRO A 176 9.57 -31.81 -6.01
N THR A 177 9.17 -32.78 -5.20
CA THR A 177 9.80 -33.05 -3.90
C THR A 177 11.18 -33.65 -4.14
N GLY A 178 12.23 -32.88 -3.84
CA GLY A 178 13.60 -33.39 -3.75
C GLY A 178 13.69 -34.42 -2.61
N SER A 179 13.96 -35.67 -2.98
CA SER A 179 14.21 -36.76 -2.05
C SER A 179 15.65 -36.70 -1.51
N THR A 180 15.72 -36.98 -0.21
CA THR A 180 16.84 -37.27 0.68
C THR A 180 18.01 -38.09 0.12
N ALA A 181 19.21 -37.68 0.57
CA ALA A 181 20.31 -38.48 1.12
C ALA A 181 20.78 -39.77 0.39
N ARG A 182 22.00 -39.70 -0.14
CA ARG A 182 23.15 -40.54 0.27
C ARG A 182 24.46 -39.92 -0.19
#